data_AF-A0A944JNW4-F1
#
_entry.id   AF-A0A944JNW4-F1
#
_cell.length_a   1.000
_cell.length_b   1.000
_cell.length_c   1.000
_cell.angle_alpha   90.00
_cell.angle_beta   90.00
_cell.angle_gamma   90.00
#
_symmetry.space_group_name_H-M   'P 1'
#
loop_
_entity.id
_entity.type
_entity.pdbx_description
1 polymer ?
#
loop_
_entity_poly.entity_id
_entity_poly.type
_entity_poly.pdbx_seq_one_letter_code
_entity_poly.pdbx_strand_id
1 'polypeptide(L)'
;MDGSELELRYEQFLARWLERVEGELGLQVAEGPPADWVRDVYRDHGELPADRFARIAFERKLRAVLDAFPAVAASAELDTGLRVAIRPDATRPSTDFPAGMVMLAELVVQSFDPAGVRAEVADAVQTYLADRYGRLWPLCPEHERGLHAVTHEGEALWWCRAENHPGGRIPFG
;
A
#
# COMPACT_ATOMS: atom_id res chain seq x y z
N MET A 1 -10.38 -35.47 15.50
CA MET A 1 -10.17 -34.27 14.67
C MET A 1 -8.76 -34.36 14.13
N ASP A 2 -8.64 -34.55 12.82
CA ASP A 2 -7.33 -34.51 12.17
C ASP A 2 -6.92 -33.04 11.92
N GLY A 3 -5.62 -32.79 11.68
CA GLY A 3 -5.08 -31.44 11.53
C GLY A 3 -5.68 -30.63 10.37
N SER A 4 -6.09 -31.28 9.28
CA SER A 4 -6.71 -30.65 8.11
C SER A 4 -8.11 -30.12 8.41
N GLU A 5 -8.88 -30.82 9.25
CA GLU A 5 -10.23 -30.39 9.66
C GLU A 5 -10.15 -29.14 10.56
N LEU A 6 -9.13 -29.06 11.41
CA LEU A 6 -8.88 -27.89 12.26
C LEU A 6 -8.44 -26.67 11.44
N GLU A 7 -7.57 -26.87 10.45
CA GLU A 7 -7.09 -25.82 9.56
C GLU A 7 -8.22 -25.25 8.68
N LEU A 8 -9.05 -26.11 8.10
CA LEU A 8 -10.23 -25.68 7.33
C LEU A 8 -11.20 -24.86 8.20
N ARG A 9 -11.40 -25.26 9.44
CA ARG A 9 -12.28 -24.54 10.37
C ARG A 9 -11.69 -23.19 10.77
N TYR A 10 -10.37 -23.10 10.96
CA TYR A 10 -9.67 -21.85 11.22
C TYR A 10 -9.85 -20.86 10.06
N GLU A 11 -9.56 -21.27 8.83
CA GLU A 11 -9.69 -20.40 7.65
C GLU A 11 -11.14 -19.94 7.42
N GLN A 12 -12.14 -20.78 7.72
CA GLN A 12 -13.54 -20.37 7.66
C GLN A 12 -13.90 -19.30 8.69
N PHE A 13 -13.41 -19.41 9.93
CA PHE A 13 -13.69 -18.39 10.95
C PHE A 13 -12.96 -17.08 10.65
N LEU A 14 -11.69 -17.17 10.23
CA LEU A 14 -10.91 -16.03 9.78
C LEU A 14 -11.61 -15.27 8.65
N ALA A 15 -12.06 -15.99 7.61
CA ALA A 15 -12.72 -15.37 6.45
C ALA A 15 -14.01 -14.65 6.84
N ARG A 16 -14.86 -15.28 7.66
CA ARG A 16 -16.12 -14.66 8.13
C ARG A 16 -15.88 -13.44 9.01
N TRP A 17 -14.87 -13.51 9.87
CA TRP A 17 -14.49 -12.38 10.70
C TRP A 17 -13.99 -11.21 9.85
N LEU A 18 -13.11 -11.49 8.88
CA LEU A 18 -12.55 -10.47 7.99
C LEU A 18 -13.65 -9.82 7.15
N GLU A 19 -14.51 -10.61 6.50
CA GLU A 19 -15.64 -10.11 5.69
C GLU A 19 -16.53 -9.15 6.50
N ARG A 20 -16.85 -9.51 7.75
CA ARG A 20 -17.64 -8.66 8.64
C ARG A 20 -16.92 -7.35 8.96
N VAL A 21 -15.64 -7.41 9.34
CA VAL A 21 -14.84 -6.23 9.68
C VAL A 21 -14.63 -5.32 8.47
N GLU A 22 -14.36 -5.87 7.30
CA GLU A 22 -14.24 -5.13 6.04
C GLU A 22 -15.55 -4.42 5.67
N GLY A 23 -16.68 -5.12 5.81
CA GLY A 23 -18.00 -4.56 5.57
C GLY A 23 -18.36 -3.42 6.54
N GLU A 24 -18.03 -3.56 7.83
CA GLU A 24 -18.26 -2.51 8.84
C GLU A 24 -17.39 -1.27 8.59
N LEU A 25 -16.18 -1.44 8.08
CA LEU A 25 -15.22 -0.35 7.89
C LEU A 25 -15.24 0.25 6.48
N GLY A 26 -15.94 -0.39 5.53
CA GLY A 26 -15.92 0.00 4.11
C GLY A 26 -14.53 -0.07 3.50
N LEU A 27 -13.71 -1.04 3.93
CA LEU A 27 -12.34 -1.21 3.47
C LEU A 27 -12.17 -2.59 2.84
N GLN A 28 -11.16 -2.73 1.98
CA GLN A 28 -10.75 -4.02 1.44
C GLN A 28 -9.25 -4.21 1.70
N VAL A 29 -8.90 -5.17 2.55
CA VAL A 29 -7.52 -5.44 2.96
C VAL A 29 -6.80 -6.33 1.95
N ALA A 30 -7.54 -7.22 1.28
CA ALA A 30 -6.99 -8.17 0.34
C ALA A 30 -7.90 -8.33 -0.89
N GLU A 31 -7.29 -8.42 -2.08
CA GLU A 31 -7.93 -8.99 -3.26
C GLU A 31 -7.68 -10.51 -3.25
N GLY A 32 -8.46 -11.26 -2.46
CA GLY A 32 -8.36 -12.72 -2.38
C GLY A 32 -8.20 -13.25 -0.95
N PRO A 33 -7.40 -14.32 -0.73
CA PRO A 33 -7.26 -14.89 0.61
C PRO A 33 -6.69 -13.84 1.58
N PRO A 34 -7.04 -13.91 2.88
CA PRO A 34 -6.52 -12.98 3.89
C PRO A 34 -5.00 -12.86 3.79
N ALA A 35 -4.47 -11.64 3.90
CA ALA A 35 -3.02 -11.45 3.93
C ALA A 35 -2.43 -12.08 5.21
N ASP A 36 -1.15 -12.49 5.17
CA ASP A 36 -0.51 -13.17 6.31
C ASP A 36 -0.54 -12.35 7.60
N TRP A 37 -0.39 -11.03 7.49
CA TRP A 37 -0.50 -10.16 8.66
C TRP A 37 -1.90 -10.16 9.29
N VAL A 38 -2.94 -10.36 8.48
CA VAL A 38 -4.32 -10.51 8.98
C VAL A 38 -4.48 -11.85 9.68
N ARG A 39 -3.86 -12.92 9.15
CA ARG A 39 -3.78 -14.22 9.84
C ARG A 39 -3.07 -14.09 11.18
N ASP A 40 -1.98 -13.34 11.23
CA ASP A 40 -1.22 -13.13 12.47
C ASP A 40 -2.06 -12.37 13.50
N VAL A 41 -2.74 -11.28 13.10
CA VAL A 41 -3.66 -10.54 13.98
C VAL A 41 -4.76 -11.46 14.53
N TYR A 42 -5.36 -12.28 13.67
CA TYR A 42 -6.41 -13.21 14.10
C TYR A 42 -5.88 -14.34 14.99
N ARG A 43 -4.67 -14.86 14.71
CA ARG A 43 -4.02 -15.87 15.54
C ARG A 43 -3.72 -15.35 16.95
N ASP A 44 -3.26 -14.10 17.04
CA ASP A 44 -2.82 -13.49 18.29
C ASP A 44 -3.98 -12.96 19.15
N HIS A 45 -5.12 -12.64 18.53
CA HIS A 45 -6.22 -11.96 19.22
C HIS A 45 -7.59 -12.62 19.07
N GLY A 46 -7.74 -13.59 18.16
CA GLY A 46 -9.04 -14.08 17.72
C GLY A 46 -9.83 -12.99 16.99
N GLU A 47 -11.16 -13.05 17.11
CA GLU A 47 -12.04 -12.03 16.53
C GLU A 47 -11.90 -10.70 17.27
N LEU A 48 -11.39 -9.69 16.57
CA LEU A 48 -11.41 -8.31 17.03
C LEU A 48 -12.67 -7.57 16.57
N PRO A 49 -13.19 -6.63 17.38
CA PRO A 49 -14.12 -5.61 16.92
C PRO A 49 -13.51 -4.77 15.79
N ALA A 50 -14.36 -4.24 14.89
CA ALA A 50 -13.92 -3.52 13.71
C ALA A 50 -13.10 -2.27 14.04
N ASP A 51 -13.46 -1.50 15.06
CA ASP A 51 -12.73 -0.31 15.49
C ASP A 51 -11.31 -0.63 15.98
N ARG A 52 -11.13 -1.79 16.64
CA ARG A 52 -9.82 -2.25 17.10
C ARG A 52 -8.97 -2.75 15.94
N PHE A 53 -9.56 -3.48 14.99
CA PHE A 53 -8.86 -3.88 13.77
C PHE A 53 -8.45 -2.66 12.93
N ALA A 54 -9.34 -1.68 12.77
CA ALA A 54 -9.07 -0.44 12.03
C ALA A 54 -7.83 0.28 12.56
N ARG A 55 -7.65 0.37 13.88
CA ARG A 55 -6.45 0.96 14.49
C ARG A 55 -5.17 0.20 14.13
N ILE A 56 -5.20 -1.13 14.13
CA ILE A 56 -4.05 -1.97 13.76
C ILE A 56 -3.73 -1.80 12.27
N ALA A 57 -4.75 -1.89 11.42
CA ALA A 57 -4.61 -1.74 9.97
C ALA A 57 -4.10 -0.34 9.58
N PHE A 58 -4.61 0.71 10.23
CA PHE A 58 -4.18 2.09 10.05
C PHE A 58 -2.72 2.28 10.45
N GLU A 59 -2.31 1.88 11.66
CA GLU A 59 -0.94 2.07 12.13
C GLU A 59 0.05 1.28 11.26
N ARG A 60 -0.34 0.08 10.78
CA ARG A 60 0.44 -0.69 9.81
C ARG A 60 0.62 0.06 8.49
N LYS A 61 -0.47 0.60 7.91
CA LYS A 61 -0.43 1.37 6.67
C LYS A 61 0.43 2.63 6.82
N LEU A 62 0.24 3.38 7.89
CA LEU A 62 1.02 4.58 8.20
C LEU A 62 2.51 4.24 8.31
N ARG A 63 2.84 3.15 9.02
CA ARG A 63 4.22 2.71 9.14
C ARG A 63 4.84 2.35 7.78
N ALA A 64 4.12 1.61 6.95
CA ALA A 64 4.60 1.24 5.62
C ALA A 64 4.84 2.47 4.72
N VAL A 65 3.99 3.50 4.80
CA VAL A 65 4.19 4.77 4.08
C VAL A 65 5.42 5.51 4.60
N LEU A 66 5.57 5.62 5.92
CA LEU A 66 6.73 6.28 6.54
C LEU A 66 8.05 5.58 6.24
N ASP A 67 8.03 4.27 6.04
CA ASP A 67 9.20 3.47 5.68
C ASP A 67 9.52 3.55 4.18
N ALA A 68 8.52 3.56 3.30
CA ALA A 68 8.73 3.60 1.85
C ALA A 68 9.08 5.00 1.34
N PHE A 69 8.45 6.05 1.88
CA PHE A 69 8.55 7.42 1.35
C PHE A 69 9.99 7.96 1.26
N PRO A 70 10.87 7.83 2.29
CA PRO A 70 12.21 8.39 2.22
C PRO A 70 13.05 7.86 1.05
N ALA A 71 12.97 6.56 0.78
CA ALA A 71 13.75 5.93 -0.29
C ALA A 71 13.27 6.36 -1.68
N VAL A 72 11.95 6.42 -1.87
CA VAL A 72 11.33 6.87 -3.13
C VAL A 72 11.62 8.34 -3.38
N ALA A 73 11.45 9.20 -2.35
CA ALA A 73 11.75 10.62 -2.44
C ALA A 73 13.22 10.86 -2.76
N ALA A 74 14.15 10.17 -2.09
CA ALA A 74 15.58 10.31 -2.34
C ALA A 74 15.98 9.91 -3.77
N SER A 75 15.37 8.85 -4.32
CA SER A 75 15.60 8.45 -5.71
C SER A 75 15.10 9.51 -6.69
N ALA A 76 13.91 10.07 -6.45
CA ALA A 76 13.38 11.16 -7.27
C ALA A 76 14.27 12.40 -7.22
N GLU A 77 14.73 12.79 -6.03
CA GLU A 77 15.62 13.94 -5.85
C GLU A 77 16.97 13.71 -6.56
N LEU A 78 17.51 12.49 -6.48
CA LEU A 78 18.76 12.11 -7.16
C LEU A 78 18.63 12.19 -8.68
N ASP A 79 17.56 11.63 -9.24
CA ASP A 79 17.37 11.52 -10.70
C ASP A 79 17.00 12.87 -11.33
N THR A 80 16.27 13.72 -10.61
CA THR A 80 15.70 14.95 -11.16
C THR A 80 16.40 16.23 -10.70
N GLY A 81 17.14 16.18 -9.60
CA GLY A 81 17.68 17.35 -8.91
C GLY A 81 16.60 18.25 -8.28
N LEU A 82 15.34 17.80 -8.23
CA LEU A 82 14.21 18.54 -7.67
C LEU A 82 13.85 18.02 -6.29
N ARG A 83 13.65 18.93 -5.34
CA ARG A 83 13.29 18.58 -3.97
C ARG A 83 11.86 18.03 -3.88
N VAL A 84 11.70 16.91 -3.18
CA VAL A 84 10.39 16.31 -2.85
C VAL A 84 9.96 16.79 -1.47
N ALA A 85 9.21 17.89 -1.41
CA ALA A 85 8.77 18.54 -0.18
C ALA A 85 7.36 18.09 0.27
N ILE A 86 7.08 16.79 0.18
CA ILE A 86 5.80 16.20 0.59
C ILE A 86 5.89 15.79 2.07
N ARG A 87 4.78 15.92 2.80
CA ARG A 87 4.62 15.30 4.12
C ARG A 87 3.47 14.30 4.05
N PRO A 88 3.66 13.05 4.50
CA PRO A 88 2.54 12.15 4.72
C PRO A 88 1.54 12.81 5.68
N ASP A 89 0.28 12.81 5.30
CA ASP A 89 -0.82 13.24 6.14
C ASP A 89 -1.64 12.02 6.56
N ALA A 90 -2.21 12.04 7.75
CA ALA A 90 -2.93 10.89 8.27
C ALA A 90 -4.10 11.29 9.17
N THR A 91 -5.28 10.79 8.83
CA THR A 91 -6.51 10.91 9.63
C THR A 91 -6.72 9.60 10.35
N ARG A 92 -6.64 9.62 11.68
CA ARG A 92 -6.87 8.41 12.49
C ARG A 92 -8.30 7.88 12.33
N PRO A 93 -8.52 6.56 12.55
CA PRO A 93 -9.85 5.97 12.62
C PRO A 93 -10.80 6.75 13.53
N SER A 94 -11.97 7.08 13.01
CA SER A 94 -13.01 7.87 13.67
C SER A 94 -14.39 7.48 13.14
N THR A 95 -15.47 8.08 13.64
CA THR A 95 -16.82 7.82 13.13
C THR A 95 -16.99 8.26 11.67
N ASP A 96 -16.37 9.37 11.28
CA ASP A 96 -16.44 9.89 9.90
C ASP A 96 -15.52 9.14 8.95
N PHE A 97 -14.43 8.57 9.49
CA PHE A 97 -13.46 7.76 8.75
C PHE A 97 -13.18 6.46 9.50
N PRO A 98 -14.06 5.43 9.39
CA PRO A 98 -13.96 4.20 10.19
C PRO A 98 -12.60 3.49 10.06
N ALA A 99 -12.00 3.45 8.88
CA ALA A 99 -10.69 2.86 8.63
C ALA A 99 -9.51 3.82 8.88
N GLY A 100 -9.77 5.11 9.07
CA GLY A 100 -8.78 6.17 8.93
C GLY A 100 -8.30 6.32 7.47
N MET A 101 -7.38 7.27 7.25
CA MET A 101 -6.79 7.55 5.94
C MET A 101 -5.32 7.91 6.09
N VAL A 102 -4.49 7.45 5.16
CA VAL A 102 -3.10 7.90 5.01
C VAL A 102 -2.99 8.48 3.60
N MET A 103 -2.48 9.70 3.50
CA MET A 103 -2.36 10.43 2.24
C MET A 103 -0.92 10.84 1.98
N LEU A 104 -0.56 10.88 0.70
CA LEU A 104 0.70 11.43 0.22
C LEU A 104 0.43 12.24 -1.05
N ALA A 105 0.81 13.52 -1.05
CA ALA A 105 0.57 14.46 -2.16
C ALA A 105 -0.89 14.41 -2.70
N GLU A 106 -1.86 14.54 -1.79
CA GLU A 106 -3.31 14.51 -2.11
C GLU A 106 -3.87 13.16 -2.58
N LEU A 107 -3.03 12.13 -2.72
CA LEU A 107 -3.47 10.76 -3.02
C LEU A 107 -3.65 9.95 -1.74
N VAL A 108 -4.75 9.19 -1.68
CA VAL A 108 -5.02 8.25 -0.58
C VAL A 108 -4.30 6.93 -0.85
N VAL A 109 -3.53 6.45 0.12
CA VAL A 109 -2.89 5.14 0.09
C VAL A 109 -3.93 4.07 0.44
N GLN A 110 -4.23 3.18 -0.50
CA GLN A 110 -5.22 2.12 -0.40
C GLN A 110 -4.61 0.82 0.09
N SER A 111 -3.44 0.45 -0.44
CA SER A 111 -2.78 -0.82 -0.17
C SER A 111 -2.40 -1.03 1.30
N PHE A 112 -2.37 -2.29 1.72
CA PHE A 112 -1.93 -2.72 3.07
C PHE A 112 -0.69 -3.62 3.05
N ASP A 113 -0.33 -4.17 1.89
CA ASP A 113 0.91 -4.91 1.71
C ASP A 113 2.08 -3.95 1.38
N PRO A 114 3.33 -4.30 1.75
CA PRO A 114 4.47 -3.41 1.53
C PRO A 114 4.76 -3.05 0.07
N ALA A 115 4.45 -3.92 -0.89
CA ALA A 115 4.72 -3.68 -2.30
C ALA A 115 3.69 -2.71 -2.89
N GLY A 116 2.40 -2.94 -2.63
CA GLY A 116 1.32 -2.03 -2.99
C GLY A 116 1.50 -0.63 -2.40
N VAL A 117 1.79 -0.54 -1.10
CA VAL A 117 2.05 0.76 -0.44
C VAL A 117 3.21 1.49 -1.11
N ARG A 118 4.27 0.78 -1.48
CA ARG A 118 5.42 1.39 -2.15
C ARG A 118 5.09 1.87 -3.57
N ALA A 119 4.33 1.08 -4.33
CA ALA A 119 3.91 1.49 -5.66
C ALA A 119 3.05 2.77 -5.59
N GLU A 120 2.10 2.85 -4.66
CA GLU A 120 1.28 4.04 -4.44
C GLU A 120 2.08 5.24 -3.94
N VAL A 121 3.07 5.04 -3.06
CA VAL A 121 4.00 6.10 -2.64
C VAL A 121 4.80 6.64 -3.82
N ALA A 122 5.25 5.77 -4.72
CA ALA A 122 5.99 6.16 -5.92
C ALA A 122 5.10 6.92 -6.93
N ASP A 123 3.85 6.48 -7.10
CA ASP A 123 2.85 7.19 -7.89
C ASP A 123 2.54 8.59 -7.34
N ALA A 124 2.41 8.72 -6.02
CA ALA A 124 2.22 10.02 -5.35
C ALA A 124 3.42 10.96 -5.52
N VAL A 125 4.65 10.45 -5.44
CA VAL A 125 5.85 11.26 -5.70
C VAL A 125 5.92 11.68 -7.18
N GLN A 126 5.61 10.78 -8.12
CA GLN A 126 5.55 11.11 -9.54
C GLN A 126 4.49 12.19 -9.82
N THR A 127 3.28 12.02 -9.28
CA THR A 127 2.17 12.98 -9.40
C THR A 127 2.58 14.35 -8.86
N TYR A 128 3.18 14.39 -7.67
CA TYR A 128 3.72 15.63 -7.11
C TYR A 128 4.73 16.32 -8.04
N LEU A 129 5.66 15.58 -8.64
CA LEU A 129 6.64 16.15 -9.57
C LEU A 129 6.00 16.67 -10.85
N ALA A 130 5.01 15.94 -11.37
CA ALA A 130 4.25 16.35 -12.55
C ALA A 130 3.48 17.65 -12.27
N ASP A 131 2.74 17.71 -11.18
CA ASP A 131 1.90 18.86 -10.84
C ASP A 131 2.73 20.08 -10.41
N ARG A 132 3.75 19.87 -9.58
CA ARG A 132 4.54 20.97 -9.00
C ARG A 132 5.58 21.52 -9.95
N TYR A 133 6.17 20.68 -10.80
CA TYR A 133 7.34 21.03 -11.61
C TYR A 133 7.16 20.75 -13.11
N GLY A 134 6.05 20.14 -13.54
CA GLY A 134 5.88 19.70 -14.92
C GLY A 134 6.91 18.66 -15.32
N ARG A 135 7.30 17.77 -14.39
CA ARG A 135 8.34 16.75 -14.62
C ARG A 135 7.77 15.35 -14.44
N LEU A 136 7.92 14.53 -15.50
CA LEU A 136 7.69 13.10 -15.44
C LEU A 136 8.92 12.40 -14.88
N TRP A 137 8.72 11.47 -13.95
CA TRP A 137 9.78 10.66 -13.37
C TRP A 137 9.23 9.33 -12.83
N PRO A 138 9.94 8.21 -13.00
CA PRO A 138 11.10 8.02 -13.86
C PRO A 138 10.67 7.83 -15.32
N LEU A 139 11.62 8.00 -16.24
CA LEU A 139 11.40 7.73 -17.66
C LEU A 139 11.93 6.35 -18.04
N CYS A 140 11.24 5.68 -18.96
CA CYS A 140 11.76 4.49 -19.62
C CYS A 140 13.01 4.86 -20.42
N PRO A 141 14.17 4.20 -20.24
CA PRO A 141 15.37 4.50 -21.01
C PRO A 141 15.23 4.17 -22.50
N GLU A 142 14.30 3.28 -22.87
CA GLU A 142 14.09 2.84 -24.26
C GLU A 142 13.08 3.73 -25.01
N HIS A 143 12.01 4.17 -24.33
CA HIS A 143 10.89 4.87 -24.96
C HIS A 143 10.72 6.32 -24.51
N GLU A 144 11.51 6.78 -23.54
CA GLU A 144 11.49 8.15 -22.99
C GLU A 144 10.10 8.59 -22.47
N ARG A 145 9.28 7.62 -22.03
CA ARG A 145 7.95 7.85 -21.45
C ARG A 145 7.96 7.65 -19.94
N GLY A 146 7.08 8.35 -19.24
CA GLY A 146 6.84 8.12 -17.80
C GLY A 146 6.50 6.66 -17.53
N LEU A 147 7.23 6.06 -16.59
CA LEU A 147 6.97 4.71 -16.11
C LEU A 147 5.82 4.74 -15.08
N HIS A 148 5.00 3.71 -15.07
CA HIS A 148 3.92 3.55 -14.10
C HIS A 148 4.40 2.73 -12.90
N ALA A 149 4.09 3.17 -11.69
CA ALA A 149 4.28 2.33 -10.52
C ALA A 149 3.22 1.22 -10.50
N VAL A 150 3.66 -0.03 -10.35
CA VAL A 150 2.77 -1.20 -10.30
C VAL A 150 3.26 -2.20 -9.26
N THR A 151 2.35 -3.04 -8.79
CA THR A 151 2.72 -4.29 -8.11
C THR A 151 2.69 -5.43 -9.12
N HIS A 152 3.77 -6.19 -9.21
CA HIS A 152 3.89 -7.37 -10.07
C HIS A 152 4.60 -8.49 -9.32
N GLU A 153 3.98 -9.67 -9.25
CA GLU A 153 4.53 -10.84 -8.54
C GLU A 153 4.96 -10.56 -7.09
N GLY A 154 4.23 -9.68 -6.40
CA GLY A 154 4.54 -9.28 -5.01
C GLY A 154 5.66 -8.24 -4.88
N GLU A 155 6.14 -7.68 -5.99
CA GLU A 155 7.15 -6.63 -6.00
C GLU A 155 6.61 -5.30 -6.53
N ALA A 156 7.13 -4.20 -6.01
CA ALA A 156 6.84 -2.86 -6.50
C ALA A 156 7.82 -2.50 -7.63
N LEU A 157 7.30 -2.34 -8.85
CA LEU A 157 8.09 -2.11 -10.06
C LEU A 157 7.64 -0.83 -10.78
N TRP A 158 8.58 -0.25 -11.50
CA TRP A 158 8.30 0.69 -12.58
C TRP A 158 7.96 -0.10 -13.85
N TRP A 159 6.94 0.31 -14.59
CA TRP A 159 6.46 -0.40 -15.77
C TRP A 159 6.27 0.52 -16.97
N CYS A 160 6.83 0.12 -18.11
CA CYS A 160 6.66 0.82 -19.37
C CYS A 160 5.44 0.29 -20.10
N ARG A 161 4.43 1.14 -20.33
CA ARG A 161 3.22 0.77 -21.08
C ARG A 161 3.38 0.84 -22.60
N ALA A 162 4.46 1.41 -23.13
CA ALA A 162 4.67 1.50 -24.58
C ALA A 162 4.77 0.10 -25.20
N GLU A 163 5.54 -0.78 -24.56
CA GLU A 163 5.77 -2.16 -25.02
C GLU A 163 5.60 -3.20 -23.90
N ASN A 164 4.99 -2.79 -22.77
CA ASN A 164 4.61 -3.67 -21.65
C ASN A 164 5.78 -4.46 -21.04
N HIS A 165 6.80 -3.74 -20.55
CA HIS A 165 7.99 -4.33 -19.92
C HIS A 165 8.36 -3.62 -18.60
N PRO A 166 9.09 -4.30 -17.70
CA PRO A 166 9.61 -3.66 -16.49
C PRO A 166 10.66 -2.61 -16.83
N GLY A 167 10.61 -1.47 -16.13
CA GLY A 167 11.59 -0.38 -16.18
C GLY A 167 12.55 -0.36 -14.98
N GLY A 168 12.33 -1.21 -13.99
CA GLY A 168 13.17 -1.34 -12.78
C GLY A 168 12.35 -1.53 -11.51
N ARG A 169 13.05 -1.76 -10.39
CA ARG A 169 12.41 -1.87 -9.07
C ARG A 169 12.21 -0.49 -8.46
N ILE A 170 11.13 -0.31 -7.71
CA ILE A 170 10.93 0.91 -6.91
C ILE A 170 11.81 0.82 -5.64
N PRO A 171 12.61 1.85 -5.32
CA PRO A 171 13.59 1.83 -4.23
C PRO A 171 13.06 1.29 -2.89
N PHE A 172 13.89 0.48 -2.21
CA PHE A 172 13.68 -0.01 -0.85
C PHE A 172 14.49 0.86 0.13
N GLY A 173 13.96 1.11 1.33
CA GLY A 173 14.63 1.86 2.41
C GLY A 173 15.42 0.98 3.36
#